data_AF-A0A959NU46-F1
#
_entry.id   AF-A0A959NU46-F1
#
_cell.length_a   1.000
_cell.length_b   1.000
_cell.length_c   1.000
_cell.angle_alpha   90.00
_cell.angle_beta   90.00
_cell.angle_gamma   90.00
#
_symmetry.space_group_name_H-M   'P 1'
#
loop_
_entity.id
_entity.type
_entity.pdbx_description
1 polymer ?
#
loop_
_entity_poly.entity_id
_entity_poly.type
_entity_poly.pdbx_seq_one_letter_code
_entity_poly.pdbx_strand_id
1 'polypeptide(L)'
;MSQTSLASLGIGKVMNITNTYDHRIIQGAASGEFLREIDNLLRGNDNFYENIFHDLKIPQMPVYWGVDTTSRSLNGNHSFEEIEKQAKIHLLVNIYRVRGHLIANLNPLSYRSEYYKELDPATYGFTIWDYDREFVSNVKGLERATLRKILDAIRQTYSEMIGAEFMHIQHPDEKEWLMNRMEEIRNKPEIDNDNKKRILKMLIIAESFEHFLQTKFIGHKRFSLEGSETVIPILAHLLGLAADDNVKEIFLGMAHRGRLNVLANIIGKTYEQIFSEFEDVNLPELPQGTGDVKYHLGASGVYNTFNKKHIKVSVASNPSHLEFVDPVVEGIVRAKQTRMNDKERKQIIPVLIHGDAAFAGQGIVSETFNFSQLNGYRTGGTIHIIVNNQIGFTTTPDEARSSPYPTDVAKMVQAPIFHVNGDDPEAAIWITKLAFEYRQKFNKDVVIDLFGYRKHGHNEG
;
A
#
# COMPACT_ATOMS: atom_id res chain seq x y z
N MET A 1 -8.43 38.73 19.66
CA MET A 1 -8.96 38.21 18.38
C MET A 1 -8.91 36.69 18.42
N SER A 2 -9.90 35.99 17.87
CA SER A 2 -9.83 34.53 17.75
C SER A 2 -8.76 34.11 16.73
N GLN A 3 -8.27 32.87 16.79
CA GLN A 3 -7.32 32.35 15.80
C GLN A 3 -7.87 32.43 14.37
N THR A 4 -9.16 32.14 14.19
CA THR A 4 -9.86 32.28 12.91
C THR A 4 -9.81 33.72 12.40
N SER A 5 -10.03 34.71 13.27
CA SER A 5 -9.92 36.13 12.88
C SER A 5 -8.49 36.52 12.49
N LEU A 6 -7.47 36.02 13.19
CA LEU A 6 -6.07 36.29 12.84
C LEU A 6 -5.69 35.68 11.48
N ALA A 7 -6.07 34.42 11.24
CA ALA A 7 -5.86 33.74 9.96
C ALA A 7 -6.61 34.46 8.81
N SER A 8 -7.82 34.93 9.10
CA SER A 8 -8.67 35.68 8.15
C SER A 8 -8.05 37.01 7.70
N LEU A 9 -7.20 37.60 8.54
CA LEU A 9 -6.48 38.86 8.30
C LEU A 9 -5.03 38.64 7.83
N GLY A 10 -4.57 37.39 7.69
CA GLY A 10 -3.19 37.09 7.31
C GLY A 10 -2.16 37.49 8.37
N ILE A 11 -2.52 37.45 9.66
CA ILE A 11 -1.61 37.84 10.76
C ILE A 11 -0.95 36.60 11.34
N GLY A 12 0.38 36.49 11.14
CA GLY A 12 1.22 35.43 11.69
C GLY A 12 1.73 35.72 13.10
N LYS A 13 2.27 34.69 13.77
CA LYS A 13 3.02 34.86 15.02
C LYS A 13 4.39 35.47 14.73
N VAL A 14 4.92 36.25 15.67
CA VAL A 14 6.27 36.83 15.60
C VAL A 14 7.14 36.20 16.68
N MET A 15 8.36 35.81 16.31
CA MET A 15 9.39 35.35 17.24
C MET A 15 10.43 36.47 17.38
N ASN A 16 10.64 36.95 18.61
CA ASN A 16 11.66 37.95 18.89
C ASN A 16 12.98 37.24 19.23
N ILE A 17 14.03 37.47 18.43
CA ILE A 17 15.38 36.95 18.67
C ILE A 17 16.27 38.10 19.09
N THR A 18 17.03 37.91 20.18
CA THR A 18 18.03 38.87 20.66
C THR A 18 19.42 38.26 20.60
N ASN A 19 20.40 39.02 20.12
CA ASN A 19 21.81 38.65 20.18
C ASN A 19 22.54 39.53 21.21
N THR A 20 22.93 38.95 22.34
CA THR A 20 23.76 39.64 23.34
C THR A 20 25.23 39.36 23.01
N TYR A 21 25.93 40.36 22.47
CA TYR A 21 27.29 40.21 21.98
C TYR A 21 28.31 41.06 22.77
N ASP A 22 29.56 40.63 22.78
CA ASP A 22 30.66 41.38 23.37
C ASP A 22 31.11 42.51 22.43
N HIS A 23 30.74 43.75 22.77
CA HIS A 23 31.04 44.93 21.96
C HIS A 23 32.53 45.25 21.82
N ARG A 24 33.41 44.61 22.61
CA ARG A 24 34.87 44.77 22.48
C ARG A 24 35.42 44.07 21.24
N ILE A 25 34.73 43.03 20.76
CA ILE A 25 35.18 42.17 19.66
C ILE A 25 34.15 42.05 18.53
N ILE A 26 32.87 42.34 18.77
CA ILE A 26 31.79 42.27 17.77
C ILE A 26 31.13 43.64 17.65
N GLN A 27 31.03 44.16 16.43
CA GLN A 27 30.31 45.41 16.13
C GLN A 27 28.79 45.19 16.06
N GLY A 28 28.02 46.22 16.42
CA GLY A 28 26.55 46.16 16.35
C GLY A 28 25.99 45.92 14.94
N ALA A 29 26.66 46.44 13.91
CA ALA A 29 26.31 46.14 12.52
C ALA A 29 26.42 44.64 12.22
N ALA A 30 27.52 44.00 12.63
CA ALA A 30 27.72 42.55 12.45
C ALA A 30 26.66 41.73 13.22
N SER A 31 26.29 42.15 14.44
CA SER A 31 25.19 41.51 15.17
C SER A 31 23.85 41.67 14.46
N GLY A 32 23.58 42.84 13.88
CA GLY A 32 22.37 43.09 13.10
C GLY A 32 22.32 42.24 11.82
N GLU A 33 23.45 42.11 11.12
CA GLU A 33 23.57 41.23 9.95
C GLU A 33 23.37 39.77 10.30
N PHE A 34 23.91 39.30 11.43
CA PHE A 34 23.68 37.94 11.92
C PHE A 34 22.19 37.65 12.18
N LEU A 35 21.47 38.59 12.81
CA LEU A 35 20.03 38.44 13.03
C LEU A 35 19.23 38.50 11.71
N ARG A 36 19.66 39.33 10.75
CA ARG A 36 19.07 39.38 9.41
C ARG A 36 19.27 38.06 8.66
N GLU A 37 20.44 37.45 8.81
CA GLU A 37 20.73 36.14 8.21
C GLU A 37 19.82 35.06 8.79
N ILE A 38 19.60 35.05 10.11
CA ILE A 38 18.64 34.15 10.74
C ILE A 38 17.22 34.39 10.20
N ASP A 39 16.76 35.65 10.07
CA ASP A 39 15.44 35.95 9.49
C ASP A 39 15.32 35.45 8.04
N ASN A 40 16.35 35.64 7.22
CA ASN A 40 16.41 35.15 5.84
C ASN A 40 16.28 33.62 5.78
N LEU A 41 17.06 32.90 6.58
CA LEU A 41 17.00 31.43 6.64
C LEU A 41 15.64 30.94 7.12
N LEU A 42 15.07 31.56 8.17
CA LEU A 42 13.76 31.19 8.70
C LEU A 42 12.60 31.52 7.75
N ARG A 43 12.80 32.42 6.79
CA ARG A 43 11.87 32.67 5.66
C ARG A 43 12.00 31.64 4.54
N GLY A 44 12.99 30.74 4.62
CA GLY A 44 13.23 29.67 3.64
C GLY A 44 14.24 30.04 2.55
N ASN A 45 15.05 31.10 2.73
CA ASN A 45 16.14 31.38 1.80
C ASN A 45 17.23 30.30 1.89
N ASP A 46 18.11 30.25 0.88
CA ASP A 46 19.24 29.31 0.79
C ASP A 46 18.85 27.83 0.92
N ASN A 47 17.64 27.48 0.47
CA ASN A 47 17.08 26.14 0.55
C ASN A 47 17.05 25.57 1.98
N PHE A 48 16.92 26.45 2.99
CA PHE A 48 17.06 26.07 4.40
C PHE A 48 16.09 24.95 4.79
N TYR A 49 14.81 25.07 4.44
CA TYR A 49 13.81 24.04 4.77
C TYR A 49 13.90 22.82 3.86
N GLU A 50 14.29 22.97 2.59
CA GLU A 50 14.53 21.85 1.68
C GLU A 50 15.65 20.95 2.21
N ASN A 51 16.75 21.55 2.70
CA ASN A 51 17.85 20.81 3.32
C ASN A 51 17.38 20.10 4.60
N ILE A 52 16.61 20.78 5.45
CA ILE A 52 16.02 20.14 6.66
C ILE A 52 15.13 18.95 6.28
N PHE A 53 14.26 19.12 5.30
CA PHE A 53 13.35 18.06 4.86
C PHE A 53 14.11 16.89 4.25
N HIS A 54 15.13 17.18 3.43
CA HIS A 54 16.03 16.18 2.88
C HIS A 54 16.75 15.37 3.98
N ASP A 55 17.33 16.06 4.97
CA ASP A 55 18.07 15.43 6.07
C ASP A 55 17.17 14.61 7.00
N LEU A 56 15.94 15.09 7.23
CA LEU A 56 14.90 14.36 7.96
C LEU A 56 14.20 13.28 7.12
N LYS A 57 14.58 13.13 5.85
CA LYS A 57 13.96 12.19 4.89
C LYS A 57 12.45 12.35 4.78
N ILE A 58 11.98 13.59 4.85
CA ILE A 58 10.57 13.95 4.65
C ILE A 58 10.33 14.00 3.14
N PRO A 59 9.46 13.14 2.59
CA PRO A 59 9.27 13.04 1.14
C PRO A 59 8.53 14.25 0.55
N GLN A 60 7.80 15.02 1.36
CA GLN A 60 7.05 16.19 0.89
C GLN A 60 7.95 17.42 0.71
N MET A 61 7.51 18.38 -0.08
CA MET A 61 8.17 19.70 -0.14
C MET A 61 7.78 20.58 1.06
N PRO A 62 8.68 21.45 1.52
CA PRO A 62 8.36 22.43 2.55
C PRO A 62 7.34 23.46 2.06
N VAL A 63 6.64 24.09 2.99
CA VAL A 63 5.74 25.20 2.66
C VAL A 63 6.56 26.45 2.40
N TYR A 64 6.37 27.05 1.22
CA TYR A 64 7.06 28.27 0.82
C TYR A 64 6.46 29.52 1.46
N TRP A 65 7.33 30.43 1.88
CA TRP A 65 6.93 31.79 2.25
C TRP A 65 6.48 32.56 1.00
N GLY A 66 5.25 33.07 1.03
CA GLY A 66 4.67 33.82 -0.08
C GLY A 66 3.91 35.05 0.40
N VAL A 67 3.50 35.91 -0.52
CA VAL A 67 2.62 37.05 -0.22
C VAL A 67 1.17 36.56 -0.19
N ASP A 68 0.35 37.04 0.76
CA ASP A 68 -1.07 36.72 0.77
C ASP A 68 -1.75 37.34 -0.45
N THR A 69 -2.32 36.47 -1.28
CA THR A 69 -3.03 36.85 -2.52
C THR A 69 -4.50 37.09 -2.30
N THR A 70 -5.02 36.82 -1.10
CA THR A 70 -6.45 36.92 -0.82
C THR A 70 -6.79 38.34 -0.39
N SER A 71 -7.36 39.12 -1.30
CA SER A 71 -7.94 40.40 -0.95
C SER A 71 -9.20 40.15 -0.11
N ARG A 72 -9.29 40.73 1.09
CA ARG A 72 -10.54 40.72 1.87
C ARG A 72 -11.14 42.11 1.83
N SER A 73 -12.38 42.21 1.33
CA SER A 73 -13.17 43.43 1.46
C SER A 73 -13.61 43.58 2.91
N LEU A 74 -13.27 44.71 3.54
CA LEU A 74 -13.72 45.06 4.90
C LEU A 74 -15.26 45.15 5.02
N ASN A 75 -15.99 45.11 3.89
CA ASN A 75 -17.44 45.28 3.80
C ASN A 75 -18.25 43.96 3.76
N GLY A 76 -17.64 42.82 4.08
CA GLY A 76 -18.38 41.56 4.31
C GLY A 76 -18.84 40.79 3.06
N ASN A 77 -18.52 41.27 1.85
CA ASN A 77 -18.71 40.47 0.63
C ASN A 77 -17.53 39.51 0.44
N HIS A 78 -17.83 38.25 0.13
CA HIS A 78 -16.82 37.29 -0.34
C HIS A 78 -16.12 37.87 -1.56
N SER A 79 -14.79 37.94 -1.51
CA SER A 79 -14.01 38.34 -2.67
C SER A 79 -14.08 37.24 -3.73
N PHE A 80 -13.89 37.63 -4.98
CA PHE A 80 -13.86 36.68 -6.10
C PHE A 80 -12.79 35.61 -5.86
N GLU A 81 -11.67 36.00 -5.26
CA GLU A 81 -10.54 35.17 -4.88
C GLU A 81 -10.89 34.13 -3.82
N GLU A 82 -11.76 34.45 -2.84
CA GLU A 82 -12.25 33.47 -1.85
C GLU A 82 -13.09 32.37 -2.53
N ILE A 83 -13.97 32.75 -3.47
CA ILE A 83 -14.80 31.81 -4.22
C ILE A 83 -13.93 30.93 -5.13
N GLU A 84 -12.94 31.53 -5.79
CA GLU A 84 -11.99 30.80 -6.65
C GLU A 84 -11.17 29.79 -5.84
N LYS A 85 -10.63 30.20 -4.67
CA LYS A 85 -9.92 29.29 -3.76
C LYS A 85 -10.83 28.17 -3.26
N GLN A 86 -12.09 28.45 -2.94
CA GLN A 86 -13.05 27.43 -2.53
C GLN A 86 -13.27 26.37 -3.64
N ALA A 87 -13.39 26.77 -4.91
CA ALA A 87 -13.50 25.82 -6.01
C ALA A 87 -12.22 24.97 -6.17
N LYS A 88 -11.05 25.58 -5.99
CA LYS A 88 -9.74 24.92 -6.09
C LYS A 88 -9.49 23.90 -4.98
N ILE A 89 -10.09 24.04 -3.80
CA ILE A 89 -10.05 22.99 -2.75
C ILE A 89 -10.67 21.69 -3.26
N HIS A 90 -11.86 21.75 -3.86
CA HIS A 90 -12.52 20.56 -4.37
C HIS A 90 -11.73 19.89 -5.49
N LEU A 91 -11.13 20.70 -6.38
CA LEU A 91 -10.23 20.21 -7.41
C LEU A 91 -9.02 19.50 -6.80
N LEU A 92 -8.35 20.14 -5.83
CA LEU A 92 -7.17 19.58 -5.18
C LEU A 92 -7.47 18.25 -4.48
N VAL A 93 -8.56 18.18 -3.72
CA VAL A 93 -9.02 16.92 -3.09
C VAL A 93 -9.25 15.83 -4.14
N ASN A 94 -9.91 16.17 -5.24
CA ASN A 94 -10.13 15.21 -6.33
C ASN A 94 -8.82 14.75 -6.97
N ILE A 95 -7.86 15.64 -7.20
CA ILE A 95 -6.56 15.26 -7.77
C ILE A 95 -5.79 14.35 -6.81
N TYR A 96 -5.83 14.58 -5.51
CA TYR A 96 -5.26 13.64 -4.53
C TYR A 96 -5.93 12.26 -4.57
N ARG A 97 -7.26 12.18 -4.73
CA ARG A 97 -7.95 10.89 -4.90
C ARG A 97 -7.57 10.15 -6.18
N VAL A 98 -7.26 10.89 -7.25
CA VAL A 98 -6.90 10.31 -8.55
C VAL A 98 -5.43 9.96 -8.64
N ARG A 99 -4.54 10.78 -8.08
CA ARG A 99 -3.09 10.75 -8.34
C ARG A 99 -2.21 10.78 -7.10
N GLY A 100 -2.80 10.85 -5.90
CA GLY A 100 -2.05 10.88 -4.63
C GLY A 100 -1.13 9.67 -4.44
N HIS A 101 -1.47 8.54 -5.06
CA HIS A 101 -0.66 7.32 -5.09
C HIS A 101 0.72 7.50 -5.74
N LEU A 102 0.91 8.49 -6.62
CA LEU A 102 2.20 8.77 -7.28
C LEU A 102 3.25 9.33 -6.33
N ILE A 103 2.82 9.99 -5.26
CA ILE A 103 3.69 10.57 -4.22
C ILE A 103 3.62 9.80 -2.90
N ALA A 104 2.99 8.62 -2.92
CA ALA A 104 2.91 7.77 -1.74
C ALA A 104 4.30 7.20 -1.39
N ASN A 105 4.61 7.11 -0.10
CA ASN A 105 5.85 6.56 0.42
C ASN A 105 5.81 5.02 0.39
N LEU A 106 5.85 4.46 -0.82
CA LEU A 106 5.67 3.03 -1.07
C LEU A 106 6.97 2.23 -1.03
N ASN A 107 8.09 2.84 -1.44
CA ASN A 107 9.35 2.12 -1.63
C ASN A 107 10.12 1.98 -0.30
N PRO A 108 10.31 0.77 0.24
CA PRO A 108 11.09 0.57 1.46
C PRO A 108 12.59 0.91 1.30
N LEU A 109 13.10 0.94 0.06
CA LEU A 109 14.51 1.23 -0.22
C LEU A 109 14.82 2.72 -0.42
N SER A 110 13.80 3.58 -0.59
CA SER A 110 13.99 5.00 -0.93
C SER A 110 12.91 5.87 -0.32
N TYR A 111 13.33 7.03 0.21
CA TYR A 111 12.44 8.05 0.80
C TYR A 111 12.16 9.20 -0.17
N ARG A 112 12.57 9.10 -1.44
CA ARG A 112 12.36 10.16 -2.43
C ARG A 112 10.96 10.02 -3.04
N SER A 113 10.11 11.00 -2.77
CA SER A 113 8.93 11.24 -3.61
C SER A 113 9.33 12.08 -4.81
N GLU A 114 8.85 11.71 -5.98
CA GLU A 114 8.88 12.59 -7.13
C GLU A 114 7.97 13.81 -6.88
N TYR A 115 8.32 14.96 -7.48
CA TYR A 115 7.49 16.15 -7.39
C TYR A 115 6.46 16.18 -8.52
N TYR A 116 5.19 16.27 -8.14
CA TYR A 116 4.07 16.42 -9.06
C TYR A 116 3.38 17.76 -8.83
N LYS A 117 3.51 18.66 -9.79
CA LYS A 117 2.97 20.03 -9.73
C LYS A 117 1.46 20.08 -9.43
N GLU A 118 0.70 19.11 -9.93
CA GLU A 118 -0.76 19.02 -9.71
C GLU A 118 -1.15 18.63 -8.28
N LEU A 119 -0.23 18.10 -7.47
CA LEU A 119 -0.47 17.77 -6.06
C LEU A 119 0.05 18.87 -5.13
N ASP A 120 0.68 19.90 -5.68
CA ASP A 120 1.17 21.06 -4.93
C ASP A 120 0.07 22.13 -4.77
N PRO A 121 -0.37 22.45 -3.53
CA PRO A 121 -1.32 23.53 -3.29
C PRO A 121 -0.89 24.88 -3.90
N ALA A 122 0.43 25.15 -3.99
CA ALA A 122 0.94 26.39 -4.56
C ALA A 122 0.58 26.56 -6.04
N THR A 123 0.45 25.46 -6.80
CA THR A 123 -0.02 25.48 -8.20
C THR A 123 -1.41 26.05 -8.35
N TYR A 124 -2.23 25.95 -7.30
CA TYR A 124 -3.59 26.47 -7.25
C TYR A 124 -3.64 27.88 -6.65
N GLY A 125 -2.51 28.47 -6.27
CA GLY A 125 -2.44 29.80 -5.67
C GLY A 125 -2.75 29.83 -4.18
N PHE A 126 -2.68 28.67 -3.51
CA PHE A 126 -2.66 28.63 -2.05
C PHE A 126 -1.26 29.00 -1.54
N THR A 127 -1.24 29.84 -0.51
CA THR A 127 -0.02 30.31 0.14
C THR A 127 -0.01 29.88 1.60
N ILE A 128 1.11 30.09 2.30
CA ILE A 128 1.20 29.81 3.75
C ILE A 128 0.06 30.48 4.56
N TRP A 129 -0.47 31.60 4.09
CA TRP A 129 -1.54 32.36 4.74
C TRP A 129 -2.93 31.71 4.65
N ASP A 130 -3.10 30.75 3.75
CA ASP A 130 -4.36 30.05 3.54
C ASP A 130 -4.50 28.81 4.43
N TYR A 131 -3.39 28.26 4.95
CA TYR A 131 -3.37 26.99 5.70
C TYR A 131 -4.29 26.99 6.92
N ASP A 132 -4.44 28.13 7.59
CA ASP A 132 -5.26 28.26 8.80
C ASP A 132 -6.63 28.90 8.53
N ARG A 133 -6.99 29.08 7.25
CA ARG A 133 -8.33 29.52 6.82
C ARG A 133 -9.25 28.34 6.61
N GLU A 134 -10.53 28.53 6.93
CA GLU A 134 -11.55 27.50 6.77
C GLU A 134 -12.10 27.46 5.34
N PHE A 135 -12.27 26.24 4.85
CA PHE A 135 -12.90 25.95 3.57
C PHE A 135 -13.96 24.87 3.76
N VAL A 136 -14.94 24.86 2.86
CA VAL A 136 -15.84 23.70 2.72
C VAL A 136 -15.10 22.61 1.96
N SER A 137 -15.23 21.36 2.38
CA SER A 137 -14.58 20.24 1.70
C SER A 137 -15.52 19.05 1.56
N ASN A 138 -15.20 18.17 0.63
CA ASN A 138 -15.88 16.88 0.44
C ASN A 138 -15.06 15.71 1.02
N VAL A 139 -14.08 15.99 1.89
CA VAL A 139 -13.34 14.97 2.64
C VAL A 139 -14.19 14.53 3.82
N LYS A 140 -14.34 13.22 4.01
CA LYS A 140 -15.19 12.66 5.07
C LYS A 140 -14.79 13.18 6.46
N GLY A 141 -15.76 13.70 7.21
CA GLY A 141 -15.54 14.21 8.58
C GLY A 141 -14.83 15.57 8.64
N LEU A 142 -14.61 16.23 7.51
CA LEU A 142 -14.01 17.56 7.38
C LEU A 142 -14.84 18.45 6.43
N GLU A 143 -16.16 18.43 6.57
CA GLU A 143 -17.09 19.18 5.72
C GLU A 143 -16.80 20.69 5.76
N ARG A 144 -16.34 21.19 6.92
CA ARG A 144 -15.78 22.53 7.09
C ARG A 144 -14.54 22.46 7.99
N ALA A 145 -13.38 22.73 7.42
CA ALA A 145 -12.10 22.59 8.11
C ALA A 145 -11.05 23.56 7.56
N THR A 146 -9.94 23.73 8.27
CA THR A 146 -8.83 24.53 7.75
C THR A 146 -8.15 23.83 6.58
N LEU A 147 -7.57 24.58 5.64
CA LEU A 147 -6.79 24.00 4.53
C LEU A 147 -5.73 23.02 5.05
N ARG A 148 -5.03 23.37 6.15
CA ARG A 148 -4.06 22.49 6.81
C ARG A 148 -4.66 21.13 7.15
N LYS A 149 -5.81 21.11 7.84
CA LYS A 149 -6.48 19.85 8.21
C LYS A 149 -6.93 19.04 7.01
N ILE A 150 -7.41 19.71 5.95
CA ILE A 150 -7.84 19.06 4.70
C ILE A 150 -6.63 18.42 4.01
N LEU A 151 -5.54 19.17 3.83
CA LEU A 151 -4.29 18.67 3.23
C LEU A 151 -3.69 17.52 4.03
N ASP A 152 -3.65 17.65 5.37
CA ASP A 152 -3.16 16.58 6.25
C ASP A 152 -4.01 15.31 6.07
N ALA A 153 -5.33 15.43 6.00
CA ALA A 153 -6.22 14.28 5.85
C ALA A 153 -6.07 13.57 4.49
N ILE A 154 -6.05 14.32 3.38
CA ILE A 154 -5.90 13.71 2.04
C ILE A 154 -4.49 13.14 1.83
N ARG A 155 -3.45 13.77 2.39
CA ARG A 155 -2.08 13.23 2.37
C ARG A 155 -1.96 11.95 3.19
N GLN A 156 -2.49 11.95 4.41
CA GLN A 156 -2.55 10.75 5.26
C GLN A 156 -3.27 9.59 4.55
N THR A 157 -4.37 9.90 3.87
CA THR A 157 -5.19 8.87 3.23
C THR A 157 -4.56 8.31 1.95
N TYR A 158 -3.98 9.16 1.08
CA TYR A 158 -3.65 8.78 -0.30
C TYR A 158 -2.16 8.83 -0.65
N SER A 159 -1.30 9.35 0.24
CA SER A 159 0.09 9.70 -0.09
C SER A 159 1.09 9.35 1.02
N GLU A 160 0.71 8.54 2.01
CA GLU A 160 1.66 8.00 2.99
C GLU A 160 2.05 6.56 2.62
N MET A 161 1.91 5.60 3.53
CA MET A 161 2.34 4.19 3.31
C MET A 161 1.40 3.41 2.39
N ILE A 162 0.29 4.04 1.98
CA ILE A 162 -0.73 3.48 1.09
C ILE A 162 -0.98 4.46 -0.05
N GLY A 163 -0.87 3.96 -1.28
CA GLY A 163 -1.35 4.60 -2.49
C GLY A 163 -2.57 3.83 -3.03
N ALA A 164 -3.66 4.53 -3.30
CA ALA A 164 -4.90 3.90 -3.77
C ALA A 164 -5.26 4.37 -5.19
N GLU A 165 -5.42 3.43 -6.11
CA GLU A 165 -5.98 3.67 -7.44
C GLU A 165 -7.39 3.07 -7.52
N PHE A 166 -8.39 3.94 -7.53
CA PHE A 166 -9.80 3.52 -7.57
C PHE A 166 -10.70 4.46 -8.38
N MET A 167 -10.25 5.68 -8.67
CA MET A 167 -11.06 6.67 -9.38
C MET A 167 -11.33 6.30 -10.85
N HIS A 168 -10.59 5.35 -11.43
CA HIS A 168 -10.87 4.76 -12.75
C HIS A 168 -12.12 3.87 -12.78
N ILE A 169 -12.64 3.48 -11.61
CA ILE A 169 -13.87 2.69 -11.49
C ILE A 169 -15.07 3.54 -11.93
N GLN A 170 -15.91 2.99 -12.80
CA GLN A 170 -17.07 3.70 -13.32
C GLN A 170 -18.25 3.72 -12.34
N HIS A 171 -18.45 2.63 -11.59
CA HIS A 171 -19.54 2.52 -10.62
C HIS A 171 -19.39 3.51 -9.46
N PRO A 172 -20.34 4.47 -9.29
CA PRO A 172 -20.26 5.46 -8.23
C PRO A 172 -20.28 4.85 -6.83
N ASP A 173 -21.10 3.83 -6.60
CA ASP A 173 -21.25 3.17 -5.29
C ASP A 173 -19.95 2.50 -4.83
N GLU A 174 -19.17 1.93 -5.75
CA GLU A 174 -17.85 1.35 -5.46
C GLU A 174 -16.87 2.43 -5.03
N LYS A 175 -16.81 3.54 -5.78
CA LYS A 175 -15.95 4.69 -5.44
C LYS A 175 -16.33 5.32 -4.12
N GLU A 176 -17.61 5.56 -3.90
CA GLU A 176 -18.11 6.17 -2.66
C GLU A 176 -17.83 5.26 -1.46
N TRP A 177 -18.02 3.95 -1.60
CA TRP A 177 -17.70 3.01 -0.54
C TRP A 177 -16.20 3.03 -0.22
N LEU A 178 -15.33 3.00 -1.22
CA LEU A 178 -13.88 3.08 -1.04
C LEU A 178 -13.44 4.40 -0.40
N MET A 179 -13.95 5.54 -0.87
CA MET A 179 -13.67 6.85 -0.27
C MET A 179 -14.09 6.89 1.19
N ASN A 180 -15.31 6.43 1.50
CA ASN A 180 -15.81 6.43 2.88
C ASN A 180 -14.93 5.57 3.80
N ARG A 181 -14.58 4.34 3.39
CA ARG A 181 -13.74 3.44 4.21
C ARG A 181 -12.34 3.99 4.45
N MET A 182 -11.73 4.60 3.43
CA MET A 182 -10.36 5.12 3.52
C MET A 182 -10.30 6.46 4.27
N GLU A 183 -11.15 7.43 3.94
CA GLU A 183 -11.09 8.79 4.51
C GLU A 183 -11.58 8.84 5.97
N GLU A 184 -12.49 7.95 6.38
CA GLU A 184 -13.00 7.89 7.76
C GLU A 184 -11.88 7.72 8.79
N ILE A 185 -10.92 6.85 8.50
CA ILE A 185 -9.76 6.58 9.36
C ILE A 185 -8.44 7.09 8.75
N ARG A 186 -8.52 7.79 7.62
CA ARG A 186 -7.38 8.31 6.84
C ARG A 186 -6.33 7.24 6.53
N ASN A 187 -6.79 6.02 6.24
CA ASN A 187 -5.96 4.82 6.06
C ASN A 187 -4.96 4.53 7.20
N LYS A 188 -5.22 5.03 8.41
CA LYS A 188 -4.44 4.78 9.62
C LYS A 188 -5.28 3.97 10.62
N PRO A 189 -5.30 2.63 10.50
CA PRO A 189 -6.04 1.80 11.45
C PRO A 189 -5.47 1.95 12.87
N GLU A 190 -6.34 2.11 13.86
CA GLU A 190 -5.93 1.90 15.25
C GLU A 190 -5.85 0.39 15.51
N ILE A 191 -4.63 -0.14 15.60
CA ILE A 191 -4.38 -1.54 15.91
C ILE A 191 -4.01 -1.67 17.39
N ASP A 192 -4.76 -2.48 18.12
CA ASP A 192 -4.47 -2.75 19.53
C ASP A 192 -3.15 -3.52 19.71
N ASN A 193 -2.56 -3.41 20.89
CA ASN A 193 -1.26 -4.00 21.21
C ASN A 193 -1.21 -5.53 21.01
N ASP A 194 -2.32 -6.24 21.20
CA ASP A 194 -2.32 -7.70 21.04
C ASP A 194 -2.29 -8.07 19.55
N ASN A 195 -3.02 -7.34 18.71
CA ASN A 195 -2.92 -7.49 17.26
C ASN A 195 -1.54 -7.06 16.73
N LYS A 196 -0.93 -5.98 17.26
CA LYS A 196 0.46 -5.62 16.92
C LYS A 196 1.46 -6.74 17.25
N LYS A 197 1.33 -7.35 18.44
CA LYS A 197 2.15 -8.52 18.83
C LYS A 197 1.92 -9.72 17.91
N ARG A 198 0.69 -9.96 17.44
CA ARG A 198 0.39 -11.04 16.48
C ARG A 198 1.04 -10.81 15.14
N ILE A 199 0.94 -9.59 14.60
CA ILE A 199 1.60 -9.20 13.35
C ILE A 199 3.11 -9.42 13.47
N LEU A 200 3.72 -8.89 14.53
CA LEU A 200 5.15 -9.06 14.81
C LEU A 200 5.54 -10.54 14.93
N LYS A 201 4.73 -11.35 15.62
CA LYS A 201 4.98 -12.80 15.74
C LYS A 201 5.00 -13.49 14.37
N MET A 202 4.08 -13.15 13.48
CA MET A 202 4.04 -13.72 12.12
C MET A 202 5.28 -13.31 11.30
N LEU A 203 5.73 -12.05 11.42
CA LEU A 203 6.97 -11.59 10.81
C LEU A 203 8.19 -12.35 11.33
N ILE A 204 8.32 -12.50 12.65
CA ILE A 204 9.41 -13.27 13.27
C ILE A 204 9.41 -14.72 12.77
N ILE A 205 8.25 -15.36 12.68
CA ILE A 205 8.14 -16.74 12.16
C ILE A 205 8.56 -16.81 10.70
N ALA A 206 8.10 -15.86 9.87
CA ALA A 206 8.46 -15.79 8.45
C ALA A 206 9.97 -15.63 8.25
N GLU A 207 10.59 -14.68 8.94
CA GLU A 207 12.03 -14.40 8.87
C GLU A 207 12.88 -15.54 9.46
N SER A 208 12.48 -16.07 10.63
CA SER A 208 13.21 -17.17 11.29
C SER A 208 13.24 -18.43 10.43
N PHE A 209 12.16 -18.72 9.70
CA PHE A 209 12.11 -19.85 8.78
C PHE A 209 13.11 -19.69 7.63
N GLU A 210 13.19 -18.49 7.03
CA GLU A 210 14.17 -18.21 5.96
C GLU A 210 15.62 -18.28 6.46
N HIS A 211 15.90 -17.70 7.63
CA HIS A 211 17.23 -17.77 8.25
C HIS A 211 17.64 -19.20 8.59
N PHE A 212 16.70 -20.03 9.06
CA PHE A 212 16.95 -21.45 9.29
C PHE A 212 17.33 -22.17 7.99
N LEU A 213 16.53 -21.98 6.92
CA LEU A 213 16.81 -22.61 5.62
C LEU A 213 18.15 -22.16 5.05
N GLN A 214 18.47 -20.86 5.13
CA GLN A 214 19.77 -20.32 4.70
C GLN A 214 20.94 -20.94 5.47
N THR A 215 20.77 -21.18 6.77
CA THR A 215 21.84 -21.72 7.62
C THR A 215 22.04 -23.23 7.44
N LYS A 216 20.95 -23.98 7.28
CA LYS A 216 21.00 -25.45 7.24
C LYS A 216 21.17 -26.03 5.84
N PHE A 217 20.58 -25.43 4.83
CA PHE A 217 20.57 -25.94 3.47
C PHE A 217 21.29 -24.98 2.51
N ILE A 218 22.57 -24.74 2.80
CA ILE A 218 23.45 -23.85 2.02
C ILE A 218 23.52 -24.35 0.56
N GLY A 219 23.34 -23.44 -0.40
CA GLY A 219 23.40 -23.74 -1.84
C GLY A 219 22.14 -24.37 -2.43
N HIS A 220 21.11 -24.66 -1.62
CA HIS A 220 19.81 -25.09 -2.14
C HIS A 220 18.95 -23.89 -2.53
N LYS A 221 18.42 -23.92 -3.76
CA LYS A 221 17.43 -22.94 -4.22
C LYS A 221 16.16 -23.04 -3.37
N ARG A 222 15.77 -21.93 -2.74
CA ARG A 222 14.55 -21.87 -1.92
C ARG A 222 13.61 -20.72 -2.29
N PHE A 223 14.09 -19.76 -3.08
CA PHE A 223 13.33 -18.58 -3.50
C PHE A 223 12.81 -17.77 -2.31
N SER A 224 13.77 -17.31 -1.49
CA SER A 224 13.59 -16.62 -0.22
C SER A 224 12.58 -15.48 -0.32
N LEU A 225 11.72 -15.43 0.70
CA LEU A 225 10.77 -14.33 0.92
C LEU A 225 11.42 -13.10 1.56
N GLU A 226 12.72 -13.14 1.89
CA GLU A 226 13.38 -12.03 2.58
C GLU A 226 13.31 -10.69 1.80
N GLY A 227 12.84 -9.65 2.49
CA GLY A 227 12.43 -8.34 1.94
C GLY A 227 10.96 -8.26 1.52
N SER A 228 10.16 -9.31 1.75
CA SER A 228 8.72 -9.37 1.46
C SER A 228 7.98 -10.26 2.48
N GLU A 229 8.51 -10.38 3.69
CA GLU A 229 8.00 -11.22 4.78
C GLU A 229 6.57 -10.85 5.16
N THR A 230 6.17 -9.59 4.96
CA THR A 230 4.83 -9.04 5.17
C THR A 230 3.72 -9.77 4.39
N VAL A 231 4.05 -10.56 3.36
CA VAL A 231 3.09 -11.48 2.72
C VAL A 231 2.49 -12.47 3.71
N ILE A 232 3.27 -12.96 4.69
CA ILE A 232 2.82 -13.94 5.67
C ILE A 232 1.75 -13.37 6.63
N PRO A 233 1.95 -12.20 7.29
CA PRO A 233 0.88 -11.58 8.07
C PRO A 233 -0.34 -11.20 7.20
N ILE A 234 -0.17 -10.77 5.94
CA ILE A 234 -1.29 -10.53 5.01
C ILE A 234 -2.14 -11.79 4.87
N LEU A 235 -1.53 -12.93 4.50
CA LEU A 235 -2.26 -14.19 4.29
C LEU A 235 -2.92 -14.69 5.58
N ALA A 236 -2.22 -14.61 6.71
CA ALA A 236 -2.75 -14.99 8.01
C ALA A 236 -3.96 -14.15 8.41
N HIS A 237 -3.91 -12.83 8.18
CA HIS A 237 -5.02 -11.93 8.46
C HIS A 237 -6.19 -12.18 7.53
N LEU A 238 -5.94 -12.38 6.24
CA LEU A 238 -6.96 -12.72 5.25
C LEU A 238 -7.72 -14.01 5.63
N LEU A 239 -7.00 -15.05 6.05
CA LEU A 239 -7.60 -16.29 6.55
C LEU A 239 -8.43 -16.05 7.81
N GLY A 240 -7.96 -15.17 8.71
CA GLY A 240 -8.71 -14.72 9.89
C GLY A 240 -10.05 -14.08 9.52
N LEU A 241 -10.04 -13.10 8.61
CA LEU A 241 -11.23 -12.40 8.12
C LEU A 241 -12.19 -13.35 7.42
N ALA A 242 -11.67 -14.21 6.55
CA ALA A 242 -12.45 -15.20 5.83
C ALA A 242 -13.12 -16.21 6.78
N ALA A 243 -12.40 -16.71 7.78
CA ALA A 243 -12.98 -17.55 8.82
C ALA A 243 -14.05 -16.80 9.62
N ASP A 244 -13.86 -15.50 9.87
CA ASP A 244 -14.84 -14.68 10.55
C ASP A 244 -16.14 -14.50 9.78
N ASP A 245 -16.04 -14.39 8.46
CA ASP A 245 -17.18 -14.29 7.53
C ASP A 245 -17.73 -15.66 7.09
N ASN A 246 -17.34 -16.75 7.75
CA ASN A 246 -17.76 -18.13 7.46
C ASN A 246 -17.43 -18.63 6.04
N VAL A 247 -16.37 -18.10 5.44
CA VAL A 247 -15.75 -18.66 4.23
C VAL A 247 -15.24 -20.06 4.56
N LYS A 248 -15.53 -21.03 3.70
CA LYS A 248 -15.17 -22.44 3.94
C LYS A 248 -13.74 -22.75 3.50
N GLU A 249 -13.29 -22.14 2.39
CA GLU A 249 -11.98 -22.42 1.83
C GLU A 249 -11.37 -21.19 1.14
N ILE A 250 -10.10 -20.90 1.42
CA ILE A 250 -9.26 -20.06 0.56
C ILE A 250 -8.42 -20.98 -0.33
N PHE A 251 -8.45 -20.74 -1.64
CA PHE A 251 -7.68 -21.52 -2.61
C PHE A 251 -6.63 -20.62 -3.26
N LEU A 252 -5.36 -20.94 -3.02
CA LEU A 252 -4.22 -20.15 -3.46
C LEU A 252 -3.72 -20.62 -4.84
N GLY A 253 -3.24 -19.67 -5.63
CA GLY A 253 -2.25 -19.86 -6.69
C GLY A 253 -1.06 -18.96 -6.39
N MET A 254 0.18 -19.44 -6.57
CA MET A 254 1.34 -18.61 -6.34
C MET A 254 2.56 -19.02 -7.17
N ALA A 255 3.44 -18.06 -7.43
CA ALA A 255 4.78 -18.30 -7.94
C ALA A 255 5.70 -19.00 -6.91
N HIS A 256 6.97 -19.19 -7.27
CA HIS A 256 7.97 -19.86 -6.44
C HIS A 256 8.40 -19.03 -5.21
N ARG A 257 8.30 -17.70 -5.26
CA ARG A 257 8.81 -16.79 -4.21
C ARG A 257 8.04 -16.96 -2.89
N GLY A 258 8.77 -17.30 -1.82
CA GLY A 258 8.21 -17.54 -0.49
C GLY A 258 7.32 -18.78 -0.39
N ARG A 259 7.34 -19.67 -1.40
CA ARG A 259 6.49 -20.86 -1.47
C ARG A 259 6.62 -21.75 -0.24
N LEU A 260 7.85 -22.06 0.17
CA LEU A 260 8.12 -22.91 1.33
C LEU A 260 7.63 -22.26 2.62
N ASN A 261 7.76 -20.93 2.71
CA ASN A 261 7.30 -20.14 3.84
C ASN A 261 5.77 -20.21 3.96
N VAL A 262 5.05 -20.05 2.85
CA VAL A 262 3.58 -20.21 2.79
C VAL A 262 3.18 -21.65 3.11
N LEU A 263 3.87 -22.67 2.58
CA LEU A 263 3.57 -24.07 2.88
C LEU A 263 3.69 -24.36 4.39
N ALA A 264 4.76 -23.91 5.03
CA ALA A 264 4.99 -24.12 6.46
C ALA A 264 4.01 -23.32 7.34
N ASN A 265 3.94 -22.01 7.10
CA ASN A 265 3.36 -21.06 8.06
C ASN A 265 1.89 -20.71 7.77
N ILE A 266 1.40 -20.99 6.56
CA ILE A 266 0.01 -20.72 6.14
C ILE A 266 -0.75 -22.01 5.86
N ILE A 267 -0.21 -22.92 5.03
CA ILE A 267 -0.91 -24.17 4.69
C ILE A 267 -0.86 -25.18 5.85
N GLY A 268 0.21 -25.16 6.65
CA GLY A 268 0.41 -26.07 7.77
C GLY A 268 1.08 -27.38 7.38
N LYS A 269 1.88 -27.39 6.29
CA LYS A 269 2.79 -28.50 6.00
C LYS A 269 3.83 -28.58 7.10
N THR A 270 4.07 -29.78 7.64
CA THR A 270 4.99 -29.93 8.78
C THR A 270 6.43 -29.64 8.34
N TYR A 271 7.25 -29.15 9.28
CA TYR A 271 8.68 -28.95 9.02
C TYR A 271 9.38 -30.25 8.61
N GLU A 272 9.00 -31.39 9.19
CA GLU A 272 9.52 -32.71 8.83
C GLU A 272 9.28 -33.02 7.35
N GLN A 273 8.05 -32.84 6.85
CA GLN A 273 7.72 -33.04 5.44
C GLN A 273 8.45 -32.08 4.50
N ILE A 274 8.71 -30.84 4.94
CA ILE A 274 9.46 -29.89 4.13
C ILE A 274 10.94 -30.27 4.11
N PHE A 275 11.54 -30.58 5.26
CA PHE A 275 12.96 -30.87 5.36
C PHE A 275 13.34 -32.24 4.78
N SER A 276 12.43 -33.22 4.80
CA SER A 276 12.65 -34.49 4.09
C SER A 276 12.84 -34.29 2.58
N GLU A 277 12.18 -33.29 1.99
CA GLU A 277 12.35 -32.89 0.58
C GLU A 277 13.64 -32.09 0.32
N PHE A 278 14.37 -31.70 1.36
CA PHE A 278 15.74 -31.17 1.22
C PHE A 278 16.80 -32.26 1.35
N GLU A 279 16.53 -33.31 2.12
CA GLU A 279 17.44 -34.42 2.36
C GLU A 279 17.26 -35.59 1.38
N ASP A 280 16.38 -35.43 0.37
CA ASP A 280 15.98 -36.48 -0.59
C ASP A 280 15.50 -37.78 0.09
N VAL A 281 14.93 -37.65 1.28
CA VAL A 281 14.36 -38.78 2.04
C VAL A 281 12.94 -39.01 1.56
N ASN A 282 12.72 -40.10 0.82
CA ASN A 282 11.40 -40.50 0.40
C ASN A 282 10.60 -41.04 1.59
N LEU A 283 9.70 -40.23 2.13
CA LEU A 283 8.71 -40.70 3.09
C LEU A 283 7.73 -41.68 2.40
N PRO A 284 7.28 -42.76 3.07
CA PRO A 284 6.40 -43.77 2.48
C PRO A 284 5.07 -43.22 1.92
N GLU A 285 4.66 -42.03 2.34
CA GLU A 285 3.40 -41.37 1.98
C GLU A 285 3.52 -40.41 0.77
N LEU A 286 4.69 -40.29 0.14
CA LEU A 286 4.85 -39.44 -1.06
C LEU A 286 4.18 -40.08 -2.30
N PRO A 287 3.46 -39.29 -3.13
CA PRO A 287 2.72 -39.84 -4.26
C PRO A 287 3.64 -40.53 -5.28
N GLN A 288 3.19 -41.69 -5.78
CA GLN A 288 3.86 -42.43 -6.85
C GLN A 288 3.85 -41.62 -8.16
N GLY A 289 5.03 -41.38 -8.75
CA GLY A 289 5.20 -40.67 -10.01
C GLY A 289 6.66 -40.26 -10.26
N THR A 290 6.93 -39.55 -11.35
CA THR A 290 8.28 -39.01 -11.65
C THR A 290 8.71 -37.86 -10.71
N GLY A 291 7.79 -37.36 -9.88
CA GLY A 291 8.00 -36.22 -9.00
C GLY A 291 8.05 -34.87 -9.73
N ASP A 292 8.06 -33.80 -8.94
CA ASP A 292 8.40 -32.43 -9.35
C ASP A 292 9.14 -31.76 -8.17
N VAL A 293 9.77 -30.62 -8.41
CA VAL A 293 10.52 -29.88 -7.37
C VAL A 293 9.57 -29.41 -6.25
N LYS A 294 10.07 -29.40 -5.01
CA LYS A 294 9.32 -29.12 -3.77
C LYS A 294 8.44 -27.84 -3.78
N TYR A 295 8.82 -26.83 -4.56
CA TYR A 295 8.07 -25.58 -4.69
C TYR A 295 6.95 -25.63 -5.75
N HIS A 296 6.78 -26.72 -6.51
CA HIS A 296 5.69 -26.90 -7.47
C HIS A 296 4.52 -27.73 -6.93
N LEU A 297 4.72 -28.44 -5.81
CA LEU A 297 3.70 -29.34 -5.26
C LEU A 297 2.58 -28.54 -4.58
N GLY A 298 1.34 -28.91 -4.87
CA GLY A 298 0.16 -28.44 -4.18
C GLY A 298 0.03 -29.05 -2.79
N ALA A 299 -0.70 -28.37 -1.92
CA ALA A 299 -0.94 -28.82 -0.55
C ALA A 299 -2.32 -28.36 -0.08
N SER A 300 -2.85 -29.02 0.95
CA SER A 300 -4.09 -28.62 1.60
C SER A 300 -3.97 -28.84 3.09
N GLY A 301 -4.50 -27.92 3.87
CA GLY A 301 -4.49 -27.99 5.32
C GLY A 301 -5.63 -27.18 5.92
N VAL A 302 -5.60 -27.10 7.26
CA VAL A 302 -6.56 -26.33 8.04
C VAL A 302 -5.78 -25.29 8.83
N TYR A 303 -6.07 -24.02 8.58
CA TYR A 303 -5.46 -22.92 9.30
C TYR A 303 -6.30 -22.60 10.55
N ASN A 304 -5.66 -22.65 11.71
CA ASN A 304 -6.28 -22.27 12.98
C ASN A 304 -6.03 -20.77 13.21
N THR A 305 -7.11 -19.99 13.17
CA THR A 305 -7.05 -18.54 13.30
C THR A 305 -6.90 -18.12 14.77
N PHE A 306 -6.40 -16.91 15.02
CA PHE A 306 -6.20 -16.39 16.38
C PHE A 306 -7.50 -16.31 17.21
N ASN A 307 -8.65 -16.18 16.56
CA ASN A 307 -9.98 -16.17 17.18
C ASN A 307 -10.56 -17.58 17.42
N LYS A 308 -9.74 -18.64 17.31
CA LYS A 308 -10.10 -20.05 17.51
C LYS A 308 -11.10 -20.62 16.49
N LYS A 309 -11.32 -19.93 15.37
CA LYS A 309 -11.97 -20.53 14.20
C LYS A 309 -10.95 -21.33 13.40
N HIS A 310 -11.45 -22.06 12.42
CA HIS A 310 -10.62 -22.80 11.49
C HIS A 310 -11.15 -22.58 10.07
N ILE A 311 -10.23 -22.51 9.11
CA ILE A 311 -10.57 -22.38 7.70
C ILE A 311 -9.70 -23.33 6.89
N LYS A 312 -10.29 -23.94 5.86
CA LYS A 312 -9.53 -24.76 4.93
C LYS A 312 -8.69 -23.84 4.05
N VAL A 313 -7.42 -24.17 3.88
CA VAL A 313 -6.55 -23.48 2.94
C VAL A 313 -5.88 -24.51 2.04
N SER A 314 -5.93 -24.25 0.75
CA SER A 314 -5.37 -25.12 -0.27
C SER A 314 -4.52 -24.30 -1.20
N VAL A 315 -3.52 -24.92 -1.82
CA VAL A 315 -2.77 -24.28 -2.89
C VAL A 315 -2.55 -25.24 -4.05
N ALA A 316 -2.73 -24.72 -5.26
CA ALA A 316 -2.52 -25.49 -6.49
C ALA A 316 -1.07 -25.96 -6.62
N SER A 317 -0.89 -27.08 -7.31
CA SER A 317 0.38 -27.38 -7.96
C SER A 317 0.56 -26.47 -9.17
N ASN A 318 1.79 -26.05 -9.46
CA ASN A 318 2.08 -25.16 -10.58
C ASN A 318 3.44 -25.50 -11.21
N PRO A 319 3.57 -25.40 -12.55
CA PRO A 319 4.87 -25.51 -13.20
C PRO A 319 5.71 -24.23 -12.98
N SER A 320 6.94 -24.23 -13.50
CA SER A 320 7.79 -23.03 -13.53
C SER A 320 7.26 -21.89 -14.41
N HIS A 321 6.31 -22.17 -15.31
CA HIS A 321 5.69 -21.14 -16.15
C HIS A 321 4.82 -20.23 -15.27
N LEU A 322 5.34 -19.04 -14.97
CA LEU A 322 4.68 -18.07 -14.10
C LEU A 322 3.31 -17.68 -14.66
N GLU A 323 2.36 -17.36 -13.77
CA GLU A 323 0.98 -16.95 -14.07
C GLU A 323 0.08 -18.03 -14.73
N PHE A 324 0.62 -19.14 -15.25
CA PHE A 324 -0.20 -20.21 -15.84
C PHE A 324 -1.10 -20.93 -14.83
N VAL A 325 -0.82 -20.80 -13.54
CA VAL A 325 -1.65 -21.35 -12.46
C VAL A 325 -2.93 -20.53 -12.23
N ASP A 326 -2.97 -19.28 -12.67
CA ASP A 326 -4.08 -18.35 -12.41
C ASP A 326 -5.41 -18.87 -12.93
N PRO A 327 -5.58 -19.18 -14.24
CA PRO A 327 -6.85 -19.70 -14.74
C PRO A 327 -7.17 -21.11 -14.21
N VAL A 328 -6.14 -21.86 -13.80
CA VAL A 328 -6.32 -23.20 -13.20
C VAL A 328 -6.99 -23.06 -11.83
N VAL A 329 -6.51 -22.14 -11.00
CA VAL A 329 -7.12 -21.86 -9.69
C VAL A 329 -8.55 -21.33 -9.84
N GLU A 330 -8.78 -20.40 -10.77
CA GLU A 330 -10.13 -19.92 -11.08
C GLU A 330 -11.07 -21.08 -11.47
N GLY A 331 -10.62 -21.98 -12.34
CA GLY A 331 -11.37 -23.17 -12.73
C GLY A 331 -11.66 -24.11 -11.56
N ILE A 332 -10.67 -24.38 -10.69
CA ILE A 332 -10.83 -25.21 -9.50
C ILE A 332 -11.85 -24.60 -8.54
N VAL A 333 -11.72 -23.30 -8.24
CA VAL A 333 -12.64 -22.59 -7.35
C VAL A 333 -14.04 -22.58 -7.93
N ARG A 334 -14.19 -22.26 -9.22
CA ARG A 334 -15.48 -22.28 -9.90
C ARG A 334 -16.15 -23.66 -9.85
N ALA A 335 -15.39 -24.73 -10.04
CA ALA A 335 -15.88 -26.10 -9.94
C ALA A 335 -16.36 -26.43 -8.53
N LYS A 336 -15.61 -26.03 -7.49
CA LYS A 336 -15.99 -26.24 -6.09
C LYS A 336 -17.23 -25.43 -5.70
N GLN A 337 -17.30 -24.15 -6.08
CA GLN A 337 -18.47 -23.30 -5.87
C GLN A 337 -19.73 -23.91 -6.51
N THR A 338 -19.59 -24.44 -7.73
CA THR A 338 -20.69 -25.13 -8.44
C THR A 338 -21.15 -26.38 -7.69
N ARG A 339 -20.23 -27.24 -7.25
CA ARG A 339 -20.54 -28.45 -6.48
C ARG A 339 -21.20 -28.15 -5.13
N MET A 340 -20.87 -27.00 -4.54
CA MET A 340 -21.44 -26.55 -3.28
C MET A 340 -22.72 -25.71 -3.43
N ASN A 341 -23.18 -25.48 -4.67
CA ASN A 341 -24.30 -24.59 -4.97
C ASN A 341 -24.12 -23.17 -4.38
N ASP A 342 -22.87 -22.69 -4.33
CA ASP A 342 -22.52 -21.35 -3.86
C ASP A 342 -22.80 -20.31 -4.95
N LYS A 343 -24.07 -19.91 -5.09
CA LYS A 343 -24.53 -18.98 -6.13
C LYS A 343 -24.01 -17.56 -5.92
N GLU A 344 -23.79 -17.17 -4.67
CA GLU A 344 -23.24 -15.86 -4.30
C GLU A 344 -21.71 -15.81 -4.45
N ARG A 345 -21.05 -16.98 -4.50
CA ARG A 345 -19.60 -17.14 -4.69
C ARG A 345 -18.79 -16.56 -3.54
N LYS A 346 -19.31 -16.69 -2.33
CA LYS A 346 -18.71 -16.14 -1.09
C LYS A 346 -18.07 -17.19 -0.19
N GLN A 347 -18.27 -18.49 -0.46
CA GLN A 347 -17.82 -19.56 0.43
C GLN A 347 -16.44 -20.10 0.05
N ILE A 348 -15.98 -19.91 -1.19
CA ILE A 348 -14.65 -20.30 -1.63
C ILE A 348 -14.02 -19.14 -2.37
N ILE A 349 -12.89 -18.67 -1.87
CA ILE A 349 -12.24 -17.45 -2.36
C ILE A 349 -10.93 -17.82 -3.05
N PRO A 350 -10.75 -17.45 -4.33
CA PRO A 350 -9.45 -17.52 -4.97
C PRO A 350 -8.55 -16.38 -4.49
N VAL A 351 -7.29 -16.71 -4.21
CA VAL A 351 -6.23 -15.72 -3.93
C VAL A 351 -5.04 -16.07 -4.80
N LEU A 352 -4.57 -15.10 -5.58
CA LEU A 352 -3.46 -15.31 -6.52
C LEU A 352 -2.27 -14.44 -6.10
N ILE A 353 -1.09 -15.04 -6.01
CA ILE A 353 0.15 -14.37 -5.58
C ILE A 353 1.13 -14.33 -6.75
N HIS A 354 1.46 -13.12 -7.18
CA HIS A 354 2.20 -12.86 -8.41
C HIS A 354 3.57 -12.22 -8.12
N GLY A 355 4.48 -12.29 -9.09
CA GLY A 355 5.66 -11.44 -9.13
C GLY A 355 5.40 -10.21 -10.02
N ASP A 356 6.00 -9.06 -9.71
CA ASP A 356 5.80 -7.80 -10.44
C ASP A 356 6.08 -7.92 -11.96
N ALA A 357 7.24 -8.48 -12.33
CA ALA A 357 7.62 -8.59 -13.74
C ALA A 357 6.73 -9.57 -14.51
N ALA A 358 6.34 -10.68 -13.88
CA ALA A 358 5.50 -11.69 -14.52
C ALA A 358 4.06 -11.22 -14.66
N PHE A 359 3.51 -10.55 -13.64
CA PHE A 359 2.16 -9.98 -13.66
C PHE A 359 1.97 -8.97 -14.79
N ALA A 360 2.98 -8.12 -15.03
CA ALA A 360 2.94 -7.13 -16.10
C ALA A 360 3.18 -7.72 -17.50
N GLY A 361 4.01 -8.77 -17.60
CA GLY A 361 4.51 -9.27 -18.88
C GLY A 361 3.76 -10.48 -19.47
N GLN A 362 3.07 -11.29 -18.65
CA GLN A 362 2.41 -12.51 -19.13
C GLN A 362 0.96 -12.23 -19.56
N GLY A 363 0.65 -12.48 -20.84
CA GLY A 363 -0.68 -12.24 -21.40
C GLY A 363 -1.81 -13.03 -20.72
N ILE A 364 -1.50 -14.19 -20.13
CA ILE A 364 -2.47 -15.03 -19.41
C ILE A 364 -3.12 -14.32 -18.22
N VAL A 365 -2.44 -13.32 -17.63
CA VAL A 365 -2.98 -12.48 -16.55
C VAL A 365 -4.16 -11.68 -17.08
N SER A 366 -3.98 -11.00 -18.22
CA SER A 366 -5.07 -10.24 -18.87
C SER A 366 -6.22 -11.13 -19.33
N GLU A 367 -5.92 -12.32 -19.86
CA GLU A 367 -6.95 -13.30 -20.24
C GLU A 367 -7.76 -13.75 -19.03
N THR A 368 -7.09 -14.01 -17.90
CA THR A 368 -7.75 -14.42 -16.65
C THR A 368 -8.59 -13.30 -16.06
N PHE A 369 -8.09 -12.06 -16.03
CA PHE A 369 -8.88 -10.89 -15.62
C PHE A 369 -10.15 -10.74 -16.45
N ASN A 370 -10.08 -10.94 -17.78
CA ASN A 370 -11.24 -10.85 -18.65
C ASN A 370 -12.35 -11.84 -18.27
N PHE A 371 -12.01 -12.97 -17.62
CA PHE A 371 -12.97 -13.97 -17.15
C PHE A 371 -13.62 -13.64 -15.80
N SER A 372 -13.06 -12.71 -15.02
CA SER A 372 -13.48 -12.39 -13.64
C SER A 372 -14.98 -12.14 -13.46
N GLN A 373 -15.64 -11.52 -14.45
CA GLN A 373 -17.06 -11.15 -14.40
C GLN A 373 -17.96 -11.99 -15.33
N LEU A 374 -17.39 -12.84 -16.18
CA LEU A 374 -18.17 -13.63 -17.14
C LEU A 374 -18.97 -14.73 -16.46
N ASN A 375 -20.25 -14.91 -16.82
CA ASN A 375 -21.13 -15.87 -16.16
C ASN A 375 -20.58 -17.31 -16.08
N GLY A 376 -19.91 -17.78 -17.14
CA GLY A 376 -19.32 -19.12 -17.20
C GLY A 376 -18.12 -19.31 -16.28
N TYR A 377 -17.40 -18.24 -15.97
CA TYR A 377 -16.07 -18.31 -15.36
C TYR A 377 -16.00 -17.65 -13.98
N ARG A 378 -16.72 -16.55 -13.76
CA ARG A 378 -16.67 -15.74 -12.53
C ARG A 378 -16.70 -16.56 -11.24
N THR A 379 -15.81 -16.21 -10.32
CA THR A 379 -15.62 -16.82 -9.00
C THR A 379 -16.00 -15.87 -7.87
N GLY A 380 -16.64 -14.73 -8.19
CA GLY A 380 -17.10 -13.75 -7.21
C GLY A 380 -16.00 -12.79 -6.75
N GLY A 381 -15.01 -12.55 -7.60
CA GLY A 381 -13.87 -11.69 -7.29
C GLY A 381 -12.69 -12.46 -6.71
N THR A 382 -11.51 -12.15 -7.24
CA THR A 382 -10.22 -12.68 -6.81
C THR A 382 -9.41 -11.63 -6.07
N ILE A 383 -8.74 -12.04 -4.98
CA ILE A 383 -7.79 -11.16 -4.27
C ILE A 383 -6.40 -11.44 -4.82
N HIS A 384 -5.83 -10.46 -5.51
CA HIS A 384 -4.50 -10.55 -6.09
C HIS A 384 -3.49 -9.90 -5.15
N ILE A 385 -2.39 -10.59 -4.86
CA ILE A 385 -1.28 -10.07 -4.05
C ILE A 385 -0.03 -10.10 -4.92
N ILE A 386 0.52 -8.93 -5.22
CA ILE A 386 1.72 -8.81 -6.03
C ILE A 386 2.88 -8.62 -5.07
N VAL A 387 3.84 -9.55 -5.10
CA VAL A 387 5.10 -9.43 -4.38
C VAL A 387 6.03 -8.57 -5.22
N ASN A 388 5.88 -7.25 -5.11
CA ASN A 388 6.61 -6.27 -5.88
C ASN A 388 7.95 -5.95 -5.22
N ASN A 389 8.93 -6.81 -5.50
CA ASN A 389 10.31 -6.65 -5.04
C ASN A 389 11.15 -5.73 -5.93
N GLN A 390 10.51 -5.08 -6.91
CA GLN A 390 11.11 -4.11 -7.83
C GLN A 390 12.20 -4.71 -8.73
N ILE A 391 12.22 -6.03 -8.95
CA ILE A 391 13.21 -6.69 -9.82
C ILE A 391 12.75 -8.05 -10.35
N GLY A 392 12.76 -8.20 -11.68
CA GLY A 392 12.50 -9.46 -12.37
C GLY A 392 13.80 -10.19 -12.72
N PHE A 393 14.27 -11.13 -11.90
CA PHE A 393 15.59 -11.78 -12.08
C PHE A 393 16.73 -10.74 -12.08
N THR A 394 17.18 -10.27 -13.26
CA THR A 394 18.17 -9.21 -13.47
C THR A 394 17.58 -7.97 -14.14
N THR A 395 16.33 -8.05 -14.59
CA THR A 395 15.62 -7.01 -15.34
C THR A 395 15.02 -6.01 -14.38
N THR A 396 15.26 -4.73 -14.64
CA THR A 396 14.71 -3.62 -13.85
C THR A 396 13.26 -3.31 -14.26
N PRO A 397 12.46 -2.65 -13.40
CA PRO A 397 11.10 -2.24 -13.72
C PRO A 397 10.93 -1.54 -15.07
N ASP A 398 11.84 -0.63 -15.41
CA ASP A 398 11.80 0.17 -16.65
C ASP A 398 11.99 -0.67 -17.93
N GLU A 399 12.62 -1.84 -17.80
CA GLU A 399 12.80 -2.80 -18.89
C GLU A 399 11.72 -3.89 -18.90
N ALA A 400 10.97 -4.06 -17.80
CA ALA A 400 9.96 -5.10 -17.65
C ALA A 400 8.56 -4.67 -18.12
N ARG A 401 8.27 -3.37 -18.14
CA ARG A 401 6.92 -2.84 -18.46
C ARG A 401 6.98 -1.43 -19.04
N SER A 402 5.89 -1.01 -19.69
CA SER A 402 5.72 0.34 -20.26
C SER A 402 4.76 1.22 -19.45
N SER A 403 4.39 0.80 -18.25
CA SER A 403 3.44 1.48 -17.37
C SER A 403 4.06 1.74 -16.00
N PRO A 404 3.58 2.75 -15.23
CA PRO A 404 4.15 3.08 -13.93
C PRO A 404 4.16 1.89 -12.95
N TYR A 405 3.07 1.13 -12.90
CA TYR A 405 2.90 0.02 -11.97
C TYR A 405 2.80 -1.32 -12.71
N PRO A 406 3.30 -2.42 -12.13
CA PRO A 406 3.06 -3.75 -12.68
C PRO A 406 1.56 -4.09 -12.72
N THR A 407 0.78 -3.46 -11.83
CA THR A 407 -0.65 -3.72 -11.63
C THR A 407 -1.59 -3.02 -12.59
N ASP A 408 -1.08 -2.18 -13.49
CA ASP A 408 -1.90 -1.41 -14.43
C ASP A 408 -2.81 -2.27 -15.31
N VAL A 409 -2.44 -3.53 -15.58
CA VAL A 409 -3.28 -4.49 -16.31
C VAL A 409 -4.64 -4.70 -15.64
N ALA A 410 -4.73 -4.64 -14.31
CA ALA A 410 -5.98 -4.84 -13.56
C ALA A 410 -7.02 -3.72 -13.78
N LYS A 411 -6.59 -2.56 -14.28
CA LYS A 411 -7.50 -1.46 -14.66
C LYS A 411 -8.43 -1.87 -15.81
N MET A 412 -8.08 -2.89 -16.61
CA MET A 412 -8.93 -3.40 -17.69
C MET A 412 -10.31 -3.85 -17.21
N VAL A 413 -10.41 -4.40 -15.99
CA VAL A 413 -11.66 -4.83 -15.35
C VAL A 413 -12.13 -3.87 -14.27
N GLN A 414 -11.52 -2.69 -14.18
CA GLN A 414 -11.82 -1.69 -13.17
C GLN A 414 -11.75 -2.27 -11.75
N ALA A 415 -10.72 -3.08 -11.47
CA ALA A 415 -10.40 -3.49 -10.11
C ALA A 415 -9.73 -2.32 -9.37
N PRO A 416 -10.05 -2.08 -8.08
CA PRO A 416 -9.25 -1.19 -7.25
C PRO A 416 -7.88 -1.80 -6.99
N ILE A 417 -6.87 -0.95 -6.98
CA ILE A 417 -5.47 -1.31 -6.74
C ILE A 417 -4.99 -0.54 -5.51
N PHE A 418 -4.40 -1.26 -4.57
CA PHE A 418 -3.82 -0.69 -3.36
C PHE A 418 -2.34 -1.01 -3.33
N HIS A 419 -1.52 0.02 -3.52
CA HIS A 419 -0.08 -0.05 -3.32
C HIS A 419 0.20 0.18 -1.84
N VAL A 420 0.99 -0.71 -1.24
CA VAL A 420 1.31 -0.64 0.18
C VAL A 420 2.80 -0.89 0.41
N ASN A 421 3.39 -0.10 1.29
CA ASN A 421 4.78 -0.26 1.70
C ASN A 421 4.91 -1.54 2.57
N GLY A 422 5.75 -2.47 2.13
CA GLY A 422 5.98 -3.74 2.82
C GLY A 422 6.65 -3.63 4.19
N ASP A 423 7.33 -2.51 4.47
CA ASP A 423 7.92 -2.22 5.79
C ASP A 423 6.87 -1.66 6.78
N ASP A 424 5.65 -1.33 6.32
CA ASP A 424 4.51 -1.01 7.18
C ASP A 424 3.49 -2.16 7.18
N PRO A 425 3.67 -3.18 8.05
CA PRO A 425 2.76 -4.29 8.12
C PRO A 425 1.38 -3.88 8.66
N GLU A 426 1.26 -2.77 9.40
CA GLU A 426 -0.04 -2.29 9.91
C GLU A 426 -0.92 -1.78 8.76
N ALA A 427 -0.32 -1.00 7.86
CA ALA A 427 -0.94 -0.56 6.61
C ALA A 427 -1.33 -1.76 5.72
N ALA A 428 -0.45 -2.75 5.57
CA ALA A 428 -0.70 -3.95 4.79
C ALA A 428 -1.90 -4.78 5.32
N ILE A 429 -2.02 -4.91 6.65
CA ILE A 429 -3.16 -5.57 7.29
C ILE A 429 -4.46 -4.81 7.05
N TRP A 430 -4.45 -3.48 7.14
CA TRP A 430 -5.62 -2.67 6.83
C TRP A 430 -6.07 -2.82 5.37
N ILE A 431 -5.15 -2.75 4.41
CA ILE A 431 -5.45 -2.96 3.00
C ILE A 431 -5.99 -4.37 2.74
N THR A 432 -5.46 -5.38 3.42
CA THR A 432 -5.98 -6.76 3.33
C THR A 432 -7.45 -6.81 3.76
N LYS A 433 -7.80 -6.14 4.86
CA LYS A 433 -9.19 -6.03 5.33
C LYS A 433 -10.08 -5.30 4.32
N LEU A 434 -9.62 -4.15 3.83
CA LEU A 434 -10.37 -3.36 2.84
C LEU A 434 -10.61 -4.15 1.55
N ALA A 435 -9.60 -4.87 1.06
CA ALA A 435 -9.68 -5.72 -0.12
C ALA A 435 -10.66 -6.88 0.07
N PHE A 436 -10.59 -7.57 1.21
CA PHE A 436 -11.54 -8.64 1.55
C PHE A 436 -12.99 -8.13 1.59
N GLU A 437 -13.23 -7.03 2.30
CA GLU A 437 -14.57 -6.42 2.40
C GLU A 437 -15.08 -5.96 1.03
N TYR A 438 -14.22 -5.36 0.19
CA TYR A 438 -14.56 -4.95 -1.17
C TYR A 438 -15.01 -6.15 -2.00
N ARG A 439 -14.21 -7.23 -2.00
CA ARG A 439 -14.50 -8.48 -2.71
C ARG A 439 -15.83 -9.07 -2.24
N GLN A 440 -16.04 -9.20 -0.93
CA GLN A 440 -17.29 -9.75 -0.37
C GLN A 440 -18.52 -8.89 -0.69
N LYS A 441 -18.35 -7.57 -0.81
CA LYS A 441 -19.44 -6.64 -1.07
C LYS A 441 -19.81 -6.59 -2.55
N PHE A 442 -18.82 -6.45 -3.44
CA PHE A 442 -19.05 -6.18 -4.86
C PHE A 442 -18.83 -7.39 -5.77
N ASN A 443 -18.29 -8.50 -5.25
CA ASN A 443 -17.94 -9.71 -6.01
C ASN A 443 -17.02 -9.42 -7.22
N LYS A 444 -16.08 -8.48 -7.02
CA LYS A 444 -15.10 -8.03 -8.02
C LYS A 444 -13.68 -8.24 -7.52
N ASP A 445 -12.78 -8.39 -8.48
CA ASP A 445 -11.35 -8.54 -8.22
C ASP A 445 -10.80 -7.28 -7.54
N VAL A 446 -9.76 -7.49 -6.73
CA VAL A 446 -9.04 -6.44 -6.01
C VAL A 446 -7.57 -6.78 -5.97
N VAL A 447 -6.71 -5.76 -6.10
CA VAL A 447 -5.27 -5.94 -6.20
C VAL A 447 -4.56 -5.26 -5.05
N ILE A 448 -3.68 -6.00 -4.38
CA ILE A 448 -2.76 -5.51 -3.36
C ILE A 448 -1.35 -5.59 -3.95
N ASP A 449 -0.75 -4.44 -4.20
CA ASP A 449 0.63 -4.30 -4.68
C ASP A 449 1.55 -4.05 -3.48
N LEU A 450 2.20 -5.10 -3.00
CA LEU A 450 3.07 -5.05 -1.83
C LEU A 450 4.49 -4.68 -2.27
N PHE A 451 4.87 -3.42 -2.07
CA PHE A 451 6.21 -2.94 -2.34
C PHE A 451 7.19 -3.49 -1.30
N GLY A 452 8.10 -4.33 -1.77
CA GLY A 452 9.17 -4.89 -0.96
C GLY A 452 10.50 -4.74 -1.66
N TYR A 453 11.42 -5.62 -1.30
CA TYR A 453 12.67 -5.82 -2.00
C TYR A 453 13.04 -7.30 -2.01
N ARG A 454 14.09 -7.64 -2.73
CA ARG A 454 14.69 -8.97 -2.69
C ARG A 454 16.09 -8.83 -2.08
N LYS A 455 16.24 -9.30 -0.84
CA LYS A 455 17.50 -9.18 -0.07
C LYS A 455 18.67 -9.93 -0.70
N HIS A 456 18.41 -11.12 -1.26
CA HIS A 456 19.42 -12.00 -1.86
C HIS A 456 19.40 -11.98 -3.40
N GLY A 457 20.31 -12.70 -4.04
CA GLY A 457 20.23 -12.95 -5.48
C GLY A 457 18.91 -13.63 -5.90
N HIS A 458 18.64 -13.73 -7.21
CA HIS A 458 17.44 -14.44 -7.68
C HIS A 458 17.40 -15.90 -7.21
N ASN A 459 18.57 -16.53 -7.21
CA ASN A 459 18.84 -17.76 -6.50
C ASN A 459 19.87 -17.46 -5.41
N GLU A 460 19.83 -18.19 -4.30
CA GLU A 460 20.70 -17.98 -3.13
C GLU A 460 22.08 -18.62 -3.30
N GLY A 461 22.62 -18.52 -4.52
CA GLY A 461 23.80 -19.23 -5.02
C GLY A 461 25.09 -19.00 -4.27
#